data_AF-A0A484B158-F1
#
_entry.id   AF-A0A484B158-F1
#
_cell.length_a   1.000
_cell.length_b   1.000
_cell.length_c   1.000
_cell.angle_alpha   90.00
_cell.angle_beta   90.00
_cell.angle_gamma   90.00
#
_symmetry.space_group_name_H-M   'P 1'
#
loop_
_entity.id
_entity.type
_entity.pdbx_description
1 polymer ?
#
loop_
_entity_poly.entity_id
_entity_poly.type
_entity_poly.pdbx_seq_one_letter_code
_entity_poly.pdbx_strand_id
1 'polypeptide(L)'
;MTSQIVESEDEFEEFSELQQHSKPKAQPSVDEAFDLDDLLPVIGEFGKYQKLLVFGICLPACIPCGFCAFNQLFMADTPEDYWCRVPELLQMDLEQRKYLAIPKEMENDKLEFSKCYTYGVNWTQFLDSIEYTDESTITLEPNSSWPLVKCSQGWEYNTTSVWSSIVIDVIKETYTQLQLIYI
;
A
#
# COMPACT_ATOMS: atom_id res chain seq x y z
N MET A 1 -27.11 11.03 22.17
CA MET A 1 -25.91 11.54 21.48
C MET A 1 -24.75 11.24 22.40
N THR A 2 -24.30 9.98 22.49
CA THR A 2 -23.15 9.42 21.74
C THR A 2 -21.95 10.38 21.79
N SER A 3 -20.77 10.02 22.30
CA SER A 3 -20.17 8.69 22.46
C SER A 3 -19.14 8.70 23.58
N GLN A 4 -19.01 7.53 24.20
CA GLN A 4 -17.99 7.20 25.19
C GLN A 4 -16.67 6.86 24.49
N ILE A 5 -15.57 7.23 25.15
CA ILE A 5 -14.29 6.55 25.10
C ILE A 5 -14.18 5.91 26.49
N VAL A 6 -14.22 4.59 26.57
CA VAL A 6 -14.03 3.82 27.81
C VAL A 6 -12.61 3.29 27.79
N GLU A 7 -11.79 3.81 28.70
CA GLU A 7 -10.44 3.35 29.02
C GLU A 7 -10.44 2.83 30.47
N SER A 8 -9.73 1.71 30.66
CA SER A 8 -8.96 1.28 31.84
C SER A 8 -9.70 1.11 33.19
N GLU A 9 -9.93 -0.11 33.67
CA GLU A 9 -8.96 -0.96 34.40
C GLU A 9 -8.72 -0.59 35.89
N ASP A 10 -9.28 0.50 36.43
CA ASP A 10 -8.89 1.00 37.76
C ASP A 10 -9.83 0.70 38.96
N GLU A 11 -10.93 -0.06 38.81
CA GLU A 11 -11.95 -0.17 39.89
C GLU A 11 -11.98 -1.51 40.67
N PHE A 12 -11.04 -2.44 40.40
CA PHE A 12 -10.99 -3.72 41.12
C PHE A 12 -9.98 -3.74 42.28
N GLU A 13 -9.43 -2.59 42.68
CA GLU A 13 -8.49 -2.48 43.81
C GLU A 13 -9.17 -2.31 45.19
N GLU A 14 -10.46 -1.98 45.28
CA GLU A 14 -11.03 -1.51 46.57
C GLU A 14 -11.76 -2.58 47.42
N PHE A 15 -12.10 -3.76 46.88
CA PHE A 15 -13.02 -4.67 47.59
C PHE A 15 -12.36 -5.86 48.34
N SER A 16 -11.06 -6.09 48.20
CA SER A 16 -10.42 -7.28 48.81
C SER A 16 -9.75 -7.08 50.17
N GLU A 17 -9.69 -5.85 50.72
CA GLU A 17 -8.83 -5.60 51.88
C GLU A 17 -9.42 -5.85 53.29
N LEU A 18 -10.71 -6.14 53.52
CA LEU A 18 -11.26 -5.96 54.88
C LEU A 18 -11.84 -7.11 55.67
N GLN A 19 -11.86 -8.38 55.24
CA GLN A 19 -12.26 -9.46 56.16
C GLN A 19 -11.60 -10.82 55.89
N GLN A 20 -10.43 -11.09 56.48
CA GLN A 20 -10.42 -11.99 57.65
C GLN A 20 -9.07 -12.07 58.36
N HIS A 21 -9.14 -11.68 59.62
CA HIS A 21 -8.13 -11.78 60.64
C HIS A 21 -7.99 -13.25 61.09
N SER A 22 -6.89 -13.94 60.76
CA SER A 22 -6.36 -15.03 61.59
C SER A 22 -4.91 -15.39 61.23
N LYS A 23 -3.98 -15.11 62.15
CA LYS A 23 -2.67 -15.78 62.27
C LYS A 23 -2.70 -16.46 63.64
N PRO A 24 -2.31 -17.75 63.85
CA PRO A 24 -0.88 -18.13 63.86
C PRO A 24 -0.48 -19.63 63.67
N LYS A 25 0.70 -19.92 63.08
CA LYS A 25 1.83 -20.68 63.68
C LYS A 25 2.98 -20.90 62.67
N ALA A 26 4.19 -21.09 63.18
CA ALA A 26 5.43 -21.23 62.41
C ALA A 26 5.90 -22.70 62.24
N GLN A 27 6.52 -22.97 61.08
CA GLN A 27 7.41 -24.08 60.64
C GLN A 27 6.77 -25.45 60.28
N PRO A 28 7.25 -26.19 59.25
CA PRO A 28 8.61 -26.20 58.67
C PRO A 28 8.72 -25.90 57.16
N SER A 29 9.96 -25.68 56.73
CA SER A 29 10.44 -25.44 55.37
C SER A 29 10.20 -26.61 54.42
N VAL A 30 9.31 -26.46 53.45
CA VAL A 30 9.40 -27.08 52.11
C VAL A 30 8.57 -26.20 51.17
N ASP A 31 9.04 -24.99 50.89
CA ASP A 31 8.59 -24.30 49.68
C ASP A 31 9.59 -24.70 48.60
N GLU A 32 9.46 -25.94 48.13
CA GLU A 32 9.69 -26.24 46.73
C GLU A 32 8.82 -25.22 45.97
N ALA A 33 9.40 -24.07 45.66
CA ALA A 33 8.87 -23.20 44.64
C ALA A 33 8.68 -24.13 43.44
N PHE A 34 7.42 -24.41 43.12
CA PHE A 34 7.10 -25.25 41.99
C PHE A 34 7.58 -24.49 40.75
N ASP A 35 8.83 -24.75 40.38
CA ASP A 35 9.56 -24.00 39.38
C ASP A 35 8.88 -24.32 38.05
N LEU A 36 8.27 -23.28 37.47
CA LEU A 36 7.60 -23.41 36.18
C LEU A 36 8.57 -23.89 35.11
N ASP A 37 9.86 -23.61 35.28
CA ASP A 37 10.97 -24.11 34.45
C ASP A 37 11.16 -25.64 34.52
N ASP A 38 10.82 -26.29 35.64
CA ASP A 38 10.81 -27.75 35.77
C ASP A 38 9.50 -28.39 35.27
N LEU A 39 8.40 -27.63 35.25
CA LEU A 39 7.13 -28.06 34.67
C LEU A 39 7.09 -27.90 33.13
N LEU A 40 7.75 -26.89 32.59
CA LEU A 40 7.88 -26.59 31.16
C LEU A 40 8.32 -27.79 30.29
N PRO A 41 9.31 -28.61 30.68
CA PRO A 41 9.68 -29.83 29.94
C PRO A 41 8.63 -30.97 30.07
N VAL A 42 7.81 -30.97 31.12
CA VAL A 42 6.75 -31.98 31.36
C VAL A 42 5.44 -31.64 30.62
N ILE A 43 5.13 -30.35 30.42
CA ILE A 43 3.93 -29.90 29.66
C ILE A 43 4.10 -30.10 28.15
N GLY A 44 5.33 -30.32 27.68
CA GLY A 44 5.55 -31.11 26.47
C GLY A 44 6.05 -30.32 25.26
N GLU A 45 7.15 -30.85 24.74
CA GLU A 45 7.56 -30.83 23.34
C GLU A 45 6.36 -30.81 22.38
N PHE A 46 5.97 -29.63 21.86
CA PHE A 46 4.95 -29.42 20.82
C PHE A 46 3.91 -30.55 20.69
N GLY A 47 3.08 -30.70 21.72
CA GLY A 47 2.14 -31.81 21.86
C GLY A 47 1.13 -31.87 20.70
N LYS A 48 0.59 -33.07 20.44
CA LYS A 48 -0.40 -33.31 19.35
C LYS A 48 -1.60 -32.35 19.41
N TYR A 49 -2.02 -31.97 20.62
CA TYR A 49 -3.13 -31.03 20.84
C TYR A 49 -2.76 -29.58 20.47
N GLN A 50 -1.54 -29.13 20.77
CA GLN A 50 -1.05 -27.81 20.36
C GLN A 50 -0.94 -27.74 18.83
N LYS A 51 -0.45 -28.81 18.18
CA LYS A 51 -0.46 -28.92 16.72
C LYS A 51 -1.89 -28.90 16.16
N LEU A 52 -2.83 -29.64 16.75
CA LEU A 52 -4.23 -29.66 16.30
C LEU A 52 -4.89 -28.28 16.44
N LEU A 53 -4.65 -27.55 17.53
CA LEU A 53 -5.15 -26.18 17.70
C LEU A 53 -4.55 -25.22 16.67
N VAL A 54 -3.25 -25.30 16.41
CA VAL A 54 -2.57 -24.46 15.43
C VAL A 54 -3.06 -24.75 14.01
N PHE A 55 -3.12 -26.02 13.60
CA PHE A 55 -3.55 -26.40 12.25
C PHE A 55 -5.07 -26.36 12.04
N GLY A 56 -5.85 -26.63 13.07
CA GLY A 56 -7.31 -26.74 12.97
C GLY A 56 -8.08 -25.45 13.27
N ILE A 57 -7.51 -24.53 14.07
CA ILE A 57 -8.22 -23.30 14.49
C ILE A 57 -7.39 -22.05 14.15
N CYS A 58 -6.13 -22.00 14.59
CA CYS A 58 -5.31 -20.80 14.45
C CYS A 58 -5.00 -20.49 12.97
N LEU A 59 -4.51 -21.47 12.20
CA LEU A 59 -4.23 -21.32 10.77
C LEU A 59 -5.46 -20.90 9.94
N PRO A 60 -6.61 -21.59 10.02
CA PRO A 60 -7.79 -21.19 9.23
C PRO A 60 -8.38 -19.84 9.66
N ALA A 61 -8.17 -19.40 10.90
CA ALA A 61 -8.57 -18.06 11.33
C ALA A 61 -7.58 -16.97 10.87
N CYS A 62 -6.28 -17.26 10.90
CA CYS A 62 -5.23 -16.31 10.53
C CYS A 62 -5.05 -16.16 9.01
N ILE A 63 -5.32 -17.19 8.20
CA ILE A 63 -5.17 -17.12 6.74
C ILE A 63 -6.07 -16.01 6.12
N PRO A 64 -7.39 -15.95 6.40
CA PRO A 64 -8.23 -14.87 5.90
C PRO A 64 -7.78 -13.50 6.39
N CYS A 65 -7.39 -13.40 7.67
CA CYS A 65 -6.89 -12.14 8.25
C CYS A 65 -5.63 -11.65 7.52
N GLY A 66 -4.65 -12.53 7.31
CA GLY A 66 -3.45 -12.23 6.55
C GLY A 66 -3.75 -11.84 5.11
N PHE A 67 -4.65 -12.57 4.43
CA PHE A 67 -5.07 -12.24 3.07
C PHE A 67 -5.72 -10.86 2.96
N CYS A 68 -6.56 -10.48 3.94
CA CYS A 68 -7.13 -9.14 4.00
C CYS A 68 -6.05 -8.06 4.17
N ALA A 69 -5.06 -8.29 5.03
CA ALA A 69 -3.95 -7.34 5.21
C ALA A 69 -3.08 -7.21 3.95
N PHE A 70 -2.82 -8.31 3.25
CA PHE A 70 -2.09 -8.27 1.96
C PHE A 70 -2.88 -7.53 0.87
N ASN A 71 -4.20 -7.69 0.81
CA ASN A 71 -5.02 -6.94 -0.14
C ASN A 71 -4.99 -5.43 0.17
N GLN A 72 -5.09 -5.07 1.45
CA GLN A 72 -4.96 -3.67 1.89
C GLN A 72 -3.62 -3.06 1.48
N LEU A 73 -2.52 -3.82 1.51
CA LEU A 73 -1.20 -3.36 1.07
C LEU A 73 -1.19 -2.90 -0.41
N PHE A 74 -1.98 -3.54 -1.28
CA PHE A 74 -2.09 -3.12 -2.68
C PHE A 74 -3.03 -1.92 -2.89
N MET A 75 -3.94 -1.66 -1.94
CA MET A 75 -4.85 -0.51 -2.01
C MET A 75 -4.30 0.74 -1.31
N ALA A 76 -3.39 0.58 -0.35
CA ALA A 76 -3.02 1.63 0.59
C ALA A 76 -2.07 2.69 0.02
N ASP A 77 -1.38 2.42 -1.09
CA ASP A 77 -0.26 3.28 -1.51
C ASP A 77 -0.15 3.45 -3.03
N THR A 78 -1.23 3.94 -3.64
CA THR A 78 -1.13 4.48 -5.00
C THR A 78 -0.62 5.92 -4.88
N PRO A 79 0.53 6.27 -5.49
CA PRO A 79 1.04 7.63 -5.46
C PRO A 79 -0.01 8.60 -6.04
N GLU A 80 -0.14 9.79 -5.46
CA GLU A 80 -1.11 10.78 -5.94
C GLU A 80 -0.71 11.37 -7.31
N ASP A 81 0.61 11.49 -7.53
CA ASP A 81 1.22 12.08 -8.72
C ASP A 81 1.66 11.01 -9.73
N TYR A 82 0.73 10.64 -10.61
CA TYR A 82 1.00 9.77 -11.75
C TYR A 82 0.32 10.25 -13.02
N TRP A 83 0.87 9.84 -14.16
CA TRP A 83 0.39 10.27 -15.47
C TRP A 83 0.62 9.21 -16.53
N CYS A 84 -0.04 9.36 -17.68
CA CYS A 84 0.11 8.43 -18.78
C CYS A 84 1.50 8.50 -19.40
N ARG A 85 2.10 7.32 -19.57
CA ARG A 85 3.36 7.17 -20.31
C ARG A 85 3.06 7.27 -21.81
N VAL A 86 3.86 8.08 -22.50
CA VAL A 86 3.81 8.24 -23.96
C VAL A 86 5.23 8.06 -24.50
N PRO A 87 5.57 6.87 -25.03
CA PRO A 87 6.94 6.53 -25.39
C PRO A 87 7.52 7.42 -26.47
N GLU A 88 6.69 7.93 -27.38
CA GLU A 88 7.10 8.75 -28.51
C GLU A 88 7.61 10.13 -28.09
N LEU A 89 7.20 10.63 -26.92
CA LEU A 89 7.61 11.95 -26.41
C LEU A 89 8.70 11.86 -25.34
N LEU A 90 9.28 10.69 -25.08
CA LEU A 90 10.28 10.51 -24.03
C LEU A 90 11.55 11.36 -24.21
N GLN A 91 11.79 11.87 -25.42
CA GLN A 91 12.91 12.76 -25.71
C GLN A 91 12.67 14.22 -25.25
N MET A 92 11.43 14.60 -24.95
CA MET A 92 11.06 15.93 -24.48
C MET A 92 11.13 16.04 -22.95
N ASP A 93 11.15 17.28 -22.44
CA ASP A 93 11.06 17.51 -21.01
C ASP A 93 9.73 16.98 -20.43
N LEU A 94 9.78 16.51 -19.18
CA LEU A 94 8.64 15.90 -18.51
C LEU A 94 7.44 16.85 -18.42
N GLU A 95 7.66 18.13 -18.11
CA GLU A 95 6.57 19.10 -17.96
C GLU A 95 5.91 19.42 -19.29
N GLN A 96 6.72 19.62 -20.33
CA GLN A 96 6.23 19.90 -21.69
C GLN A 96 5.43 18.72 -22.25
N ARG A 97 5.97 17.51 -22.07
CA ARG A 97 5.29 16.28 -22.49
C ARG A 97 3.97 16.09 -21.75
N LYS A 98 3.96 16.29 -20.43
CA LYS A 98 2.73 16.19 -19.62
C LYS A 98 1.69 17.22 -20.07
N TYR A 99 2.12 18.45 -20.34
CA TYR A 99 1.24 19.51 -20.85
C TYR A 99 0.64 19.19 -22.22
N LEU A 100 1.42 18.61 -23.13
CA LEU A 100 1.01 18.33 -24.49
C LEU A 100 0.17 17.05 -24.61
N ALA A 101 0.55 15.99 -23.91
CA ALA A 101 -0.02 14.67 -24.08
C ALA A 101 -1.27 14.39 -23.21
N ILE A 102 -1.48 15.18 -22.16
CA ILE A 102 -2.49 14.87 -21.15
C ILE A 102 -3.53 15.98 -21.07
N PRO A 103 -4.82 15.66 -21.26
CA PRO A 103 -5.88 16.63 -21.12
C PRO A 103 -6.01 17.07 -19.66
N LYS A 104 -6.42 18.32 -19.45
CA LYS A 104 -6.76 18.84 -18.13
C LYS A 104 -8.25 18.64 -17.90
N GLU A 105 -8.61 18.03 -16.77
CA GLU A 105 -9.98 17.79 -16.35
C GLU A 105 -10.26 18.60 -15.08
N MET A 106 -11.53 19.00 -14.88
CA MET A 106 -11.93 19.61 -13.62
C MET A 106 -12.25 18.51 -12.60
N GLU A 107 -11.38 18.36 -11.62
CA GLU A 107 -11.56 17.45 -10.49
C GLU A 107 -11.63 18.29 -9.21
N ASN A 108 -12.72 18.16 -8.43
CA ASN A 108 -12.90 18.87 -7.16
C ASN A 108 -12.65 20.39 -7.23
N ASP A 109 -13.21 21.05 -8.25
CA ASP A 109 -13.06 22.50 -8.52
C ASP A 109 -11.62 22.96 -8.81
N LYS A 110 -10.71 22.04 -9.10
CA LYS A 110 -9.33 22.30 -9.54
C LYS A 110 -9.10 21.76 -10.94
N LEU A 111 -8.33 22.49 -11.73
CA LEU A 111 -7.91 22.06 -13.05
C LEU A 111 -6.67 21.16 -12.90
N GLU A 112 -6.88 19.85 -12.93
CA GLU A 112 -5.83 18.85 -12.77
C GLU A 112 -5.61 18.06 -14.07
N PHE A 113 -4.48 17.38 -14.18
CA PHE A 113 -4.19 16.53 -15.33
C PHE A 113 -4.95 15.21 -15.21
N SER A 114 -5.59 14.78 -16.30
CA SER A 114 -6.30 13.49 -16.31
C SER A 114 -5.33 12.33 -16.11
N LYS A 115 -5.72 11.39 -15.23
CA LYS A 115 -4.93 10.20 -14.88
C LYS A 115 -5.31 8.98 -15.73
N CYS A 116 -6.45 9.04 -16.41
CA CYS A 116 -7.06 7.93 -17.15
C CYS A 116 -6.95 8.09 -18.67
N TYR A 117 -6.91 9.33 -19.14
CA TYR A 117 -6.99 9.67 -20.56
C TYR A 117 -5.75 10.41 -21.06
N THR A 118 -5.45 10.23 -22.34
CA THR A 118 -4.39 10.92 -23.07
C THR A 118 -4.91 11.28 -24.46
N TYR A 119 -4.28 12.25 -25.13
CA TYR A 119 -4.63 12.59 -26.50
C TYR A 119 -4.20 11.47 -27.47
N GLY A 120 -5.14 11.00 -28.28
CA GLY A 120 -4.95 9.98 -29.30
C GLY A 120 -4.33 10.54 -30.58
N VAL A 121 -3.21 11.24 -30.44
CA VAL A 121 -2.46 11.81 -31.57
C VAL A 121 -1.36 10.84 -31.98
N ASN A 122 -1.11 10.75 -33.29
CA ASN A 122 0.06 10.03 -33.77
C ASN A 122 1.31 10.90 -33.56
N TRP A 123 1.94 10.73 -32.41
CA TRP A 123 3.02 11.58 -31.93
C TRP A 123 4.26 11.58 -32.83
N THR A 124 4.62 10.44 -33.42
CA THR A 124 5.75 10.36 -34.36
C THR A 124 5.54 11.29 -35.56
N GLN A 125 4.36 11.20 -36.21
CA GLN A 125 4.04 12.05 -37.36
C GLN A 125 3.92 13.52 -36.96
N PHE A 126 3.40 13.79 -35.77
CA PHE A 126 3.29 15.15 -35.23
C PHE A 126 4.67 15.78 -35.05
N LEU A 127 5.61 15.06 -34.42
CA LEU A 127 6.99 15.52 -34.25
C LEU A 127 7.71 15.70 -35.60
N ASP A 128 7.58 14.74 -36.52
CA ASP A 128 8.15 14.83 -37.88
C ASP A 128 7.63 16.06 -38.64
N SER A 129 6.33 16.38 -38.49
CA SER A 129 5.72 17.53 -39.16
C SER A 129 6.26 18.88 -38.65
N ILE A 130 6.62 18.92 -37.37
CA ILE A 130 7.19 20.11 -36.72
C ILE A 130 8.67 20.25 -37.08
N GLU A 131 9.42 19.16 -37.16
CA GLU A 131 10.83 19.18 -37.57
C GLU A 131 10.99 19.67 -39.03
N TYR A 132 10.05 19.32 -39.91
CA TYR A 132 10.07 19.75 -41.32
C TYR A 132 9.64 21.21 -41.51
N THR A 133 8.88 21.78 -40.58
CA THR A 133 8.50 23.19 -40.60
C THR A 133 9.53 23.99 -39.82
N ASP A 134 10.50 24.56 -40.54
CA ASP A 134 11.63 25.39 -40.05
C ASP A 134 11.18 26.74 -39.44
N GLU A 135 10.04 26.75 -38.76
CA GLU A 135 9.46 27.90 -38.08
C GLU A 135 9.56 27.66 -36.57
N SER A 136 10.61 28.21 -35.98
CA SER A 136 10.94 28.22 -34.54
C SER A 136 9.90 28.94 -33.65
N THR A 137 8.67 29.10 -34.13
CA THR A 137 7.53 29.75 -33.47
C THR A 137 6.28 28.87 -33.36
N ILE A 138 6.37 27.57 -33.63
CA ILE A 138 5.26 26.65 -33.33
C ILE A 138 5.16 26.47 -31.81
N THR A 139 4.18 27.15 -31.21
CA THR A 139 3.77 26.90 -29.83
C THR A 139 3.12 25.52 -29.74
N LEU A 140 3.80 24.58 -29.07
CA LEU A 140 3.31 23.23 -28.77
C LEU A 140 2.14 23.31 -27.78
N GLU A 141 0.96 23.64 -28.28
CA GLU A 141 -0.27 23.72 -27.48
C GLU A 141 -1.19 22.53 -27.75
N PRO A 142 -1.77 21.92 -26.71
CA PRO A 142 -2.72 20.84 -26.87
C PRO A 142 -3.99 21.36 -27.55
N ASN A 143 -4.40 20.70 -28.64
CA ASN A 143 -5.63 21.06 -29.33
C ASN A 143 -6.84 20.38 -28.66
N SER A 144 -7.82 21.17 -28.24
CA SER A 144 -9.06 20.66 -27.62
C SER A 144 -9.90 19.78 -28.56
N SER A 145 -9.62 19.76 -29.86
CA SER A 145 -10.31 18.93 -30.86
C SER A 145 -9.72 17.52 -31.00
N TRP A 146 -8.60 17.24 -30.35
CA TRP A 146 -7.97 15.93 -30.42
C TRP A 146 -8.80 14.85 -29.71
N PRO A 147 -8.87 13.63 -30.26
CA PRO A 147 -9.60 12.54 -29.64
C PRO A 147 -8.93 12.14 -28.33
N LEU A 148 -9.74 11.79 -27.33
CA LEU A 148 -9.26 11.24 -26.05
C LEU A 148 -9.25 9.72 -26.11
N VAL A 149 -8.13 9.12 -25.72
CA VAL A 149 -7.97 7.66 -25.64
C VAL A 149 -7.55 7.26 -24.23
N LYS A 150 -7.87 6.02 -23.85
CA LYS A 150 -7.45 5.48 -22.55
C LYS A 150 -5.94 5.23 -22.53
N CYS A 151 -5.35 5.42 -21.35
CA CYS A 151 -3.97 5.07 -21.08
C CYS A 151 -3.69 3.59 -21.40
N SER A 152 -2.81 3.32 -22.37
CA SER A 152 -2.49 1.94 -22.79
C SER A 152 -1.01 1.59 -22.66
N GLN A 153 -0.12 2.59 -22.68
CA GLN A 153 1.34 2.41 -22.67
C GLN A 153 1.95 2.46 -21.25
N GLY A 154 1.11 2.27 -20.22
CA GLY A 154 1.50 2.32 -18.82
C GLY A 154 1.48 3.73 -18.23
N TRP A 155 2.04 3.85 -17.02
CA TRP A 155 2.05 5.08 -16.23
C TRP A 155 3.46 5.44 -15.79
N GLU A 156 3.68 6.75 -15.65
CA GLU A 156 4.87 7.32 -15.04
C GLU A 156 4.50 8.04 -13.74
N TYR A 157 5.45 8.05 -12.82
CA TYR A 157 5.25 8.47 -11.44
C TYR A 157 6.34 9.44 -11.04
N ASN A 158 5.99 10.45 -10.24
CA ASN A 158 7.00 11.30 -9.65
C ASN A 158 7.66 10.58 -8.45
N THR A 159 8.92 10.19 -8.60
CA THR A 159 9.68 9.49 -7.55
C THR A 159 10.25 10.41 -6.47
N THR A 160 9.94 11.72 -6.51
CA THR A 160 10.48 12.70 -5.57
C THR A 160 9.83 12.61 -4.19
N SER A 161 8.53 12.29 -4.12
CA SER A 161 7.77 12.18 -2.87
C SER A 161 7.73 10.76 -2.30
N VAL A 162 7.62 9.75 -3.16
CA VAL A 162 7.59 8.34 -2.77
C VAL A 162 8.63 7.58 -3.60
N TRP A 163 9.75 7.24 -2.96
CA TRP A 163 10.90 6.62 -3.63
C TRP A 163 10.73 5.11 -3.83
N SER A 164 9.93 4.46 -2.98
CA SER A 164 9.66 3.02 -3.03
C SER A 164 8.30 2.73 -2.43
N SER A 165 7.45 2.08 -3.22
CA SER A 165 6.19 1.48 -2.78
C SER A 165 6.07 0.13 -3.45
N ILE A 166 5.51 -0.86 -2.76
CA ILE A 166 5.28 -2.19 -3.31
C ILE A 166 4.50 -2.13 -4.62
N VAL A 167 3.55 -1.20 -4.74
CA VAL A 167 2.77 -1.02 -5.97
C VAL A 167 3.67 -0.55 -7.12
N ILE A 168 4.53 0.43 -6.87
CA ILE A 168 5.47 0.95 -7.88
C ILE A 168 6.45 -0.14 -8.30
N ASP A 169 6.96 -0.91 -7.34
CA ASP A 169 7.96 -1.96 -7.60
C ASP A 169 7.36 -3.13 -8.37
N VAL A 170 6.14 -3.57 -8.03
CA VAL A 170 5.41 -4.61 -8.77
C VAL A 170 5.12 -4.15 -10.20
N ILE A 171 4.72 -2.89 -10.41
CA ILE A 171 4.45 -2.36 -11.75
C ILE A 171 5.74 -2.27 -12.57
N LYS A 172 6.84 -1.78 -11.99
CA LYS A 172 8.16 -1.74 -12.65
C LYS A 172 8.67 -3.13 -13.01
N GLU A 173 8.54 -4.09 -12.10
CA GLU A 173 8.94 -5.49 -12.34
C GLU A 173 8.11 -6.10 -13.49
N THR A 174 6.78 -5.93 -13.45
CA THR A 174 5.89 -6.44 -14.50
C THR A 174 6.21 -5.82 -15.87
N TYR A 175 6.49 -4.51 -15.89
CA TYR A 175 6.89 -3.82 -17.12
C TYR A 175 8.25 -4.31 -17.64
N THR A 176 9.23 -4.52 -16.76
CA THR A 176 10.56 -5.02 -17.12
C THR A 176 10.47 -6.45 -17.69
N GLN A 177 9.67 -7.32 -17.06
CA GLN A 177 9.41 -8.67 -17.57
C GLN A 177 8.69 -8.66 -18.91
N LEU A 178 7.69 -7.78 -19.12
CA LEU A 178 7.01 -7.64 -20.41
C LEU A 178 7.94 -7.14 -21.52
N GLN A 179 8.83 -6.19 -21.24
CA GLN A 179 9.83 -5.72 -22.20
C GLN A 179 10.85 -6.81 -22.57
N LEU A 180 11.25 -7.66 -21.61
CA LEU A 180 12.14 -8.80 -21.88
C LEU A 180 11.49 -9.92 -22.69
N ILE A 181 10.17 -10.07 -22.62
CA ILE A 181 9.41 -11.05 -23.42
C ILE A 181 9.20 -10.55 -24.86
N TYR A 182 9.23 -9.23 -25.09
CA TYR A 182 8.98 -8.60 -26.40
C TYR A 182 10.26 -8.31 -27.21
N ILE A 183 11.42 -8.75 -26.73
CA ILE A 183 12.72 -8.77 -27.43
C ILE A 183 13.00 -10.20 -27.91
#